data_AF-A0A7S3GZ30-F1
#
_entry.id   AF-A0A7S3GZ30-F1
#
_cell.length_a   1.000
_cell.length_b   1.000
_cell.length_c   1.000
_cell.angle_alpha   90.00
_cell.angle_beta   90.00
_cell.angle_gamma   90.00
#
_symmetry.space_group_name_H-M   'P 1'
#
loop_
_entity.id
_entity.type
_entity.pdbx_description
1 polymer ?
#
loop_
_entity_poly.entity_id
_entity_poly.type
_entity_poly.pdbx_seq_one_letter_code
_entity_poly.pdbx_strand_id
1 'polypeptide(L)'
;AEFLKMMNVDPFAMVSVEEIAPQEEEGTVVITTAEKLFTQYLDLFGKPTREFLKKLVPYAVDIMEKVTIAELTLDRKTEEFQEKQARACTYADYLTEFKSLKIPLDKYAELMPTIK
;
A
#
# COMPACT_ATOMS: atom_id res chain seq x y z
N ALA A 1 -13.24 8.85 -1.53
CA ALA A 1 -14.26 7.84 -1.15
C ALA A 1 -14.23 6.58 -2.02
N GLU A 2 -14.15 6.68 -3.36
CA GLU A 2 -14.24 5.51 -4.25
C GLU A 2 -13.08 4.50 -4.07
N PHE A 3 -11.84 4.99 -3.91
CA PHE A 3 -10.67 4.15 -3.64
C PHE A 3 -10.82 3.28 -2.38
N LEU A 4 -11.21 3.85 -1.24
CA LEU A 4 -11.41 3.10 0.01
C LEU A 4 -12.50 2.05 -0.11
N LYS A 5 -13.57 2.36 -0.86
CA LYS A 5 -14.64 1.40 -1.16
C LYS A 5 -14.12 0.24 -2.02
N MET A 6 -13.26 0.50 -3.00
CA MET A 6 -12.61 -0.56 -3.79
C MET A 6 -11.70 -1.45 -2.93
N MET A 7 -11.01 -0.86 -1.95
CA MET A 7 -10.20 -1.57 -0.96
C MET A 7 -11.00 -2.25 0.14
N ASN A 8 -12.34 -2.13 0.13
CA ASN A 8 -13.23 -2.62 1.18
C ASN A 8 -12.87 -2.09 2.59
N VAL A 9 -12.39 -0.83 2.64
CA VAL A 9 -12.03 -0.11 3.86
C VAL A 9 -13.12 0.88 4.23
N ASP A 10 -13.57 0.86 5.48
CA ASP A 10 -14.48 1.88 6.02
C ASP A 10 -13.72 3.21 6.22
N PRO A 11 -14.12 4.31 5.55
CA PRO A 11 -13.46 5.61 5.69
C PRO A 11 -13.47 6.16 7.12
N PHE A 12 -14.46 5.80 7.95
CA PHE A 12 -14.60 6.28 9.32
C PHE A 12 -13.92 5.37 10.35
N ALA A 13 -13.36 4.25 9.93
CA ALA A 13 -12.60 3.38 10.81
C ALA A 13 -11.41 4.14 11.41
N MET A 14 -11.28 4.08 12.74
CA MET A 14 -10.14 4.63 13.44
C MET A 14 -8.96 3.67 13.36
N VAL A 15 -7.78 4.23 13.16
CA VAL A 15 -6.52 3.51 13.09
C VAL A 15 -5.47 4.26 13.88
N SER A 16 -4.69 3.53 14.67
CA SER A 16 -3.53 4.02 15.39
C SER A 16 -2.28 3.64 14.60
N VAL A 17 -1.46 4.63 14.23
CA VAL A 17 -0.29 4.43 13.38
C VAL A 17 0.91 5.13 14.01
N GLU A 18 2.02 4.41 14.17
CA GLU A 18 3.27 4.93 14.76
C GLU A 18 4.13 5.63 13.70
N GLU A 19 4.08 5.14 12.46
CA GLU A 19 4.92 5.59 11.34
C GLU A 19 4.69 7.05 10.93
N ILE A 20 3.49 7.58 11.21
CA ILE A 20 3.12 8.97 10.92
C ILE A 20 3.29 9.89 12.13
N ALA A 21 3.77 9.36 13.26
CA ALA A 21 3.97 10.14 14.47
C ALA A 21 5.21 11.04 14.36
N PRO A 22 5.24 12.17 15.08
CA PRO A 22 6.43 13.00 15.18
C PRO A 22 7.60 12.20 15.72
N GLN A 23 8.76 12.24 15.05
CA GLN A 23 9.94 11.46 15.43
C GLN A 23 10.62 11.95 16.72
N GLU A 24 10.11 13.00 17.34
CA GLU A 24 10.66 13.59 18.56
C GLU A 24 10.29 12.81 19.83
N GLU A 25 9.27 11.94 19.77
CA GLU A 25 8.80 11.14 20.91
C GLU A 25 8.60 9.66 20.51
N GLU A 26 9.59 8.82 20.84
CA GLU A 26 9.53 7.36 20.69
C GLU A 26 8.30 6.78 21.43
N GLY A 27 7.49 5.99 20.72
CA GLY A 27 6.26 5.39 21.25
C GLY A 27 4.99 6.23 21.09
N THR A 28 5.06 7.36 20.37
CA THR A 28 3.87 8.15 20.03
C THR A 28 3.08 7.48 18.91
N VAL A 29 1.77 7.33 19.10
CA VAL A 29 0.83 6.87 18.08
C VAL A 29 -0.05 8.03 17.62
N VAL A 30 -0.29 8.12 16.32
CA VAL A 30 -1.30 9.03 15.77
C VAL A 30 -2.58 8.24 15.57
N ILE A 31 -3.65 8.65 16.24
CA ILE A 31 -4.99 8.12 16.01
C ILE A 31 -5.65 8.98 14.94
N THR A 32 -5.97 8.36 13.81
CA THR A 32 -6.62 9.01 12.69
C THR A 32 -7.69 8.11 12.08
N THR A 33 -8.48 8.67 11.17
CA THR A 33 -9.44 7.91 10.37
C THR A 33 -8.77 7.34 9.13
N ALA A 34 -9.26 6.21 8.62
CA ALA A 34 -8.80 5.65 7.35
C ALA A 34 -8.82 6.71 6.22
N GLU A 35 -9.88 7.52 6.11
CA GLU A 35 -9.94 8.58 5.11
C GLU A 35 -8.74 9.53 5.18
N LYS A 36 -8.45 10.08 6.36
CA LYS A 36 -7.29 10.94 6.58
C LYS A 36 -5.96 10.21 6.31
N LEU A 37 -5.81 8.96 6.76
CA LEU A 37 -4.61 8.16 6.51
C LEU A 37 -4.29 8.12 5.01
N PHE A 38 -5.24 7.74 4.18
CA PHE A 38 -5.04 7.59 2.74
C PHE A 38 -5.03 8.90 1.95
N THR A 39 -5.55 10.00 2.49
CA THR A 39 -5.63 11.29 1.77
C THR A 39 -4.57 12.30 2.21
N GLN A 40 -4.14 12.28 3.47
CA GLN A 40 -3.24 13.27 4.06
C GLN A 40 -1.88 12.71 4.47
N TYR A 41 -1.79 11.41 4.77
CA TYR A 41 -0.58 10.83 5.33
C TYR A 41 0.16 9.90 4.38
N LEU A 42 -0.52 9.10 3.57
CA LEU A 42 0.11 8.11 2.69
C LEU A 42 0.33 8.64 1.27
N ASP A 43 1.52 8.41 0.72
CA ASP A 43 1.82 8.72 -0.68
C ASP A 43 1.34 7.59 -1.60
N LEU A 44 0.09 7.72 -2.06
CA LEU A 44 -0.54 6.76 -2.96
C LEU A 44 -0.13 6.93 -4.43
N PHE A 45 0.37 8.10 -4.81
CA PHE A 45 0.70 8.46 -6.19
C PHE A 45 2.19 8.33 -6.50
N GLY A 46 2.99 8.00 -5.49
CA GLY A 46 4.40 7.66 -5.64
C GLY A 46 4.64 6.39 -6.45
N LYS A 47 5.91 6.18 -6.80
CA LYS A 47 6.35 5.01 -7.57
C LYS A 47 6.58 3.80 -6.65
N PRO A 48 5.90 2.67 -6.87
CA PRO A 48 6.08 1.48 -6.07
C PRO A 48 7.42 0.80 -6.35
N THR A 49 8.01 0.22 -5.30
CA THR A 49 9.27 -0.52 -5.37
C THR A 49 9.02 -2.02 -5.40
N ARG A 50 10.03 -2.82 -5.79
CA ARG A 50 9.95 -4.28 -5.67
C ARG A 50 9.78 -4.73 -4.21
N GLU A 51 10.36 -4.00 -3.27
CA GLU A 51 10.21 -4.28 -1.85
C GLU A 51 8.75 -4.10 -1.39
N PHE A 52 8.06 -3.06 -1.88
CA PHE A 52 6.61 -2.93 -1.66
C PHE A 52 5.83 -4.13 -2.17
N LEU A 53 6.10 -4.60 -3.40
CA LEU A 53 5.45 -5.78 -3.96
C LEU A 53 5.71 -7.03 -3.12
N LYS A 54 6.95 -7.25 -2.67
CA LYS A 54 7.28 -8.37 -1.76
C LYS A 54 6.46 -8.31 -0.47
N LYS A 55 6.30 -7.10 0.10
CA LYS A 55 5.47 -6.90 1.29
C LYS A 55 3.97 -7.07 1.01
N LEU A 56 3.49 -6.92 -0.23
CA LEU A 56 2.09 -7.16 -0.61
C LEU A 56 1.72 -8.65 -0.75
N VAL A 57 2.66 -9.50 -1.20
CA VAL A 57 2.46 -10.96 -1.39
C VAL A 57 1.74 -11.66 -0.21
N PRO A 58 2.09 -11.44 1.07
CA PRO A 58 1.42 -12.11 2.19
C PRO A 58 -0.05 -11.69 2.37
N TYR A 59 -0.45 -10.54 1.86
CA TYR A 59 -1.82 -10.02 1.99
C TYR A 59 -2.74 -10.44 0.84
N ALA A 60 -2.19 -10.98 -0.25
CA ALA A 60 -2.97 -11.53 -1.36
C ALA A 60 -3.60 -12.87 -0.98
N VAL A 61 -4.93 -12.92 -0.95
CA VAL A 61 -5.70 -14.14 -0.63
C VAL A 61 -5.84 -15.05 -1.84
N ASP A 62 -5.95 -14.47 -3.04
CA ASP A 62 -6.05 -15.24 -4.29
C ASP A 62 -4.67 -15.76 -4.70
N ILE A 63 -4.60 -17.06 -5.03
CA ILE A 63 -3.34 -17.72 -5.36
C ILE A 63 -2.76 -17.19 -6.67
N MET A 64 -3.61 -16.87 -7.66
CA MET A 64 -3.16 -16.34 -8.95
C MET A 64 -2.60 -14.93 -8.76
N GLU A 65 -3.31 -14.05 -8.05
CA GLU A 65 -2.81 -12.70 -7.74
C GLU A 65 -1.50 -12.76 -6.95
N LYS A 66 -1.41 -13.66 -5.95
CA LYS A 66 -0.20 -13.85 -5.16
C LYS A 66 0.99 -14.28 -6.02
N VAL A 67 0.78 -15.22 -6.95
CA VAL A 67 1.82 -15.64 -7.89
C VAL A 67 2.21 -14.48 -8.79
N THR A 68 1.25 -13.73 -9.35
CA THR A 68 1.54 -12.57 -10.19
C THR A 68 2.37 -11.51 -9.45
N ILE A 69 1.98 -11.14 -8.23
CA ILE A 69 2.74 -10.17 -7.42
C ILE A 69 4.14 -10.70 -7.14
N ALA A 70 4.28 -11.97 -6.74
CA ALA A 70 5.58 -12.59 -6.47
C ALA A 70 6.46 -12.63 -7.73
N GLU A 71 5.90 -12.94 -8.89
CA GLU A 71 6.64 -12.97 -10.15
C GLU A 71 7.17 -11.58 -10.54
N LEU A 72 6.42 -10.51 -10.29
CA LEU A 72 6.86 -9.14 -10.52
C LEU A 72 8.05 -8.73 -9.62
N THR A 73 8.30 -9.45 -8.52
CA THR A 73 9.46 -9.22 -7.65
C THR A 73 10.73 -9.90 -8.15
N LEU A 74 10.63 -10.87 -9.07
CA LEU A 74 11.76 -11.65 -9.56
C LEU A 74 12.57 -10.87 -10.59
N ASP A 75 13.90 -11.04 -10.55
CA ASP A 75 14.81 -10.37 -11.49
C ASP A 75 14.58 -10.75 -12.94
N ARG A 76 14.04 -11.95 -13.20
CA ARG A 76 13.65 -12.40 -14.55
C ARG A 76 12.51 -11.59 -15.17
N LYS A 77 11.72 -10.88 -14.37
CA LYS A 77 10.61 -10.02 -14.80
C LYS A 77 10.97 -8.54 -14.70
N THR A 78 12.26 -8.21 -14.72
CA THR A 78 12.73 -6.82 -14.67
C THR A 78 12.13 -5.97 -15.77
N GLU A 79 11.96 -6.52 -16.97
CA GLU A 79 11.40 -5.81 -18.12
C GLU A 79 9.92 -5.43 -17.90
N GLU A 80 9.09 -6.37 -17.44
CA GLU A 80 7.69 -6.09 -17.09
C GLU A 80 7.55 -5.10 -15.92
N PHE A 81 8.42 -5.20 -14.92
CA PHE A 81 8.47 -4.23 -13.82
C PHE A 81 8.87 -2.83 -14.33
N GLN A 82 9.80 -2.75 -15.27
CA GLN A 82 10.19 -1.49 -15.91
C GLN A 82 9.10 -0.94 -16.81
N GLU A 83 8.37 -1.79 -17.56
CA GLU A 83 7.21 -1.36 -18.35
C GLU A 83 6.08 -0.81 -17.46
N LYS A 84 5.75 -1.48 -16.35
CA LYS A 84 4.76 -0.94 -15.40
C LYS A 84 5.22 0.37 -14.77
N GLN A 85 6.51 0.52 -14.47
CA GLN A 85 7.05 1.82 -14.04
C GLN A 85 7.00 2.88 -15.14
N ALA A 86 7.24 2.50 -16.40
CA ALA A 86 7.15 3.40 -17.56
C ALA A 86 5.70 3.85 -17.82
N ARG A 87 4.72 3.01 -17.50
CA ARG A 87 3.28 3.36 -17.50
C ARG A 87 2.86 4.24 -16.32
N ALA A 88 3.80 4.65 -15.47
CA ALA A 88 3.55 5.46 -14.28
C ALA A 88 2.55 4.81 -13.31
N CYS A 89 2.53 3.47 -13.21
CA CYS A 89 1.72 2.79 -12.21
C CYS A 89 2.13 3.23 -10.80
N THR A 90 1.15 3.68 -10.02
CA THR A 90 1.27 4.21 -8.66
C THR A 90 0.93 3.14 -7.61
N TYR A 91 1.23 3.39 -6.33
CA TYR A 91 0.80 2.48 -5.26
C TYR A 91 -0.71 2.19 -5.29
N ALA A 92 -1.53 3.22 -5.57
CA ALA A 92 -2.98 3.08 -5.71
C ALA A 92 -3.36 2.12 -6.85
N ASP A 93 -2.65 2.15 -7.98
CA ASP A 93 -2.93 1.27 -9.12
C ASP A 93 -2.72 -0.20 -8.73
N TYR A 94 -1.62 -0.51 -8.04
CA TYR A 94 -1.36 -1.88 -7.58
C TYR A 94 -2.41 -2.34 -6.55
N LEU A 95 -2.77 -1.47 -5.61
CA LEU A 95 -3.77 -1.80 -4.59
C LEU A 95 -5.16 -2.04 -5.19
N THR A 96 -5.52 -1.32 -6.25
CA THR A 96 -6.81 -1.48 -6.94
C THR A 96 -6.83 -2.58 -8.01
N GLU A 97 -5.67 -2.89 -8.60
CA GLU A 97 -5.47 -4.01 -9.54
C GLU A 97 -5.68 -5.36 -8.84
N PHE A 98 -5.12 -5.52 -7.64
CA PHE A 98 -5.18 -6.76 -6.85
C PHE A 98 -6.28 -6.71 -5.80
N LYS A 99 -7.50 -7.13 -6.19
CA LYS A 99 -8.70 -7.03 -5.32
C LYS A 99 -8.73 -8.06 -4.20
N SER A 100 -7.89 -9.11 -4.27
CA SER A 100 -7.80 -10.10 -3.19
C SER A 100 -6.95 -9.66 -2.01
N LEU A 101 -6.31 -8.48 -2.10
CA LEU A 101 -5.49 -7.92 -1.03
C LEU A 101 -6.35 -7.64 0.22
N LYS A 102 -5.99 -8.29 1.33
CA LYS A 102 -6.56 -8.05 2.66
C LYS A 102 -5.49 -7.49 3.58
N ILE A 103 -5.26 -6.19 3.45
CA ILE A 103 -4.26 -5.47 4.25
C ILE A 103 -4.99 -4.83 5.45
N PRO A 104 -4.54 -5.07 6.69
CA PRO A 104 -5.03 -4.34 7.86
C PRO A 104 -4.73 -2.83 7.76
N LEU A 105 -5.62 -1.98 8.29
CA LEU A 105 -5.50 -0.52 8.17
C LEU A 105 -4.18 0.04 8.72
N ASP A 106 -3.73 -0.50 9.85
CA ASP A 106 -2.48 -0.15 10.53
C ASP A 106 -1.25 -0.45 9.66
N LYS A 107 -1.32 -1.49 8.82
CA LYS A 107 -0.19 -1.94 8.00
C LYS A 107 0.05 -1.08 6.76
N TYR A 108 -0.89 -0.25 6.33
CA TYR A 108 -0.68 0.55 5.12
C TYR A 108 0.49 1.55 5.26
N ALA A 109 0.71 2.09 6.45
CA ALA A 109 1.84 2.99 6.71
C ALA A 109 3.20 2.29 6.77
N GLU A 110 3.24 1.00 7.10
CA GLU A 110 4.45 0.17 7.02
C GLU A 110 4.79 -0.26 5.58
N LEU A 111 3.77 -0.30 4.71
CA LEU A 111 3.89 -0.73 3.32
C LEU A 111 4.30 0.40 2.38
N MET A 112 3.80 1.60 2.61
CA MET A 112 3.94 2.72 1.69
C MET A 112 4.59 3.93 2.36
N PRO A 113 5.31 4.77 1.60
CA PRO A 113 5.87 6.00 2.15
C PRO A 113 4.77 6.97 2.58
N THR A 114 5.10 7.82 3.53
CA THR A 114 4.24 8.93 3.95
C THR A 114 4.49 10.17 3.10
N ILE A 115 3.48 11.02 2.96
CA ILE A 115 3.60 12.34 2.34
C ILE A 115 4.55 13.19 3.20
N LYS A 116 5.47 13.92 2.54
CA LYS A 116 6.35 14.89 3.19
C LYS A 116 5.72 16.27 3.26
#